data_AF-A0A9X1LRN6-F1
#
_entry.id   AF-A0A9X1LRN6-F1
#
_cell.length_a   1.000
_cell.length_b   1.000
_cell.length_c   1.000
_cell.angle_alpha   90.00
_cell.angle_beta   90.00
_cell.angle_gamma   90.00
#
_symmetry.space_group_name_H-M   'P 1'
#
loop_
_entity.id
_entity.type
_entity.pdbx_description
1 polymer ?
#
loop_
_entity_poly.entity_id
_entity_poly.type
_entity_poly.pdbx_seq_one_letter_code
_entity_poly.pdbx_strand_id
1 'polypeptide(L)'
;MSAVTDFYGSGVNLNGGQFGAYRTPTRRHRGQDISHSSKPGTVAVPALHAGRVISKTVPGPTHGFGYSIVIRSVLDGMEFDFRYAHGPWASQQAIGEEIPQGKIILHEGNSGATSGSCVHIEQQRVGGGFLDPLGEIRSVAAGRLTAPAPKPAPTPAPAPAPAAVRSVRKGDKGALVSAVQARLKRDYPLYASRLVVDGEFGSKTDAAVREFQRRAGLTVDGIAGPKTLARLGL
;
A
#
# COMPACT_ATOMS: atom_id res chain seq x y z
N MET A 1 -28.43 2.76 9.55
CA MET A 1 -27.27 2.52 8.68
C MET A 1 -26.07 2.19 9.57
N SER A 2 -24.90 1.89 9.01
CA SER A 2 -23.68 1.53 9.74
C SER A 2 -22.67 2.68 9.74
N ALA A 3 -21.76 2.75 10.72
CA ALA A 3 -20.73 3.80 10.76
C ALA A 3 -19.87 3.87 9.49
N VAL A 4 -19.72 2.76 8.75
CA VAL A 4 -19.00 2.72 7.46
C VAL A 4 -19.84 3.27 6.30
N THR A 5 -21.13 2.94 6.21
CA THR A 5 -22.03 3.52 5.20
C THR A 5 -22.20 5.02 5.39
N ASP A 6 -22.26 5.48 6.65
CA ASP A 6 -22.50 6.88 6.98
C ASP A 6 -21.29 7.74 6.62
N PHE A 7 -20.07 7.26 6.92
CA PHE A 7 -18.82 7.91 6.53
C PHE A 7 -18.64 7.97 5.00
N TYR A 8 -18.90 6.87 4.27
CA TYR A 8 -18.71 6.86 2.82
C TYR A 8 -19.86 7.47 2.02
N GLY A 9 -21.01 7.71 2.65
CA GLY A 9 -22.18 8.36 2.05
C GLY A 9 -22.09 9.88 1.94
N SER A 10 -21.07 10.52 2.52
CA SER A 10 -20.90 11.98 2.48
C SER A 10 -19.42 12.39 2.36
N GLY A 11 -19.13 13.69 2.45
CA GLY A 11 -17.76 14.25 2.45
C GLY A 11 -16.94 14.10 1.16
N VAL A 12 -17.41 13.37 0.15
CA VAL A 12 -16.70 13.12 -1.13
C VAL A 12 -16.43 14.43 -1.88
N ASN A 13 -15.16 14.78 -2.06
CA ASN A 13 -14.76 16.00 -2.73
C ASN A 13 -14.60 15.81 -4.25
N LEU A 14 -15.57 16.29 -5.04
CA LEU A 14 -15.53 16.28 -6.51
C LEU A 14 -14.95 17.57 -7.13
N ASN A 15 -14.48 18.51 -6.30
CA ASN A 15 -13.94 19.80 -6.71
C ASN A 15 -12.40 19.80 -6.62
N GLY A 16 -11.77 19.00 -7.49
CA GLY A 16 -10.32 18.82 -7.56
C GLY A 16 -9.78 17.67 -6.67
N GLY A 17 -10.61 17.14 -5.77
CA GLY A 17 -10.30 15.99 -4.90
C GLY A 17 -10.58 14.62 -5.53
N GLN A 18 -11.20 14.56 -6.72
CA GLN A 18 -11.56 13.31 -7.39
C GLN A 18 -10.38 12.64 -8.09
N PHE A 19 -10.52 11.34 -8.39
CA PHE A 19 -9.56 10.63 -9.23
C PHE A 19 -9.45 11.28 -10.62
N GLY A 20 -8.25 11.32 -11.19
CA GLY A 20 -8.03 11.93 -12.50
C GLY A 20 -8.11 13.46 -12.54
N ALA A 21 -8.38 14.14 -11.42
CA ALA A 21 -8.31 15.61 -11.35
C ALA A 21 -6.90 16.12 -11.68
N TYR A 22 -6.80 17.26 -12.38
CA TYR A 22 -5.52 17.91 -12.65
C TYR A 22 -5.01 18.56 -11.35
N ARG A 23 -3.78 18.21 -10.94
CA ARG A 23 -3.07 18.90 -9.84
C ARG A 23 -1.94 19.80 -10.38
N THR A 24 -1.36 19.41 -11.51
CA THR A 24 -0.54 20.26 -12.41
C THR A 24 -0.88 19.85 -13.86
N PRO A 25 -0.38 20.53 -14.91
CA PRO A 25 -0.60 20.09 -16.29
C PRO A 25 -0.20 18.62 -16.54
N THR A 26 0.90 18.18 -15.92
CA THR A 26 1.46 16.82 -16.07
C THR A 26 1.06 15.84 -14.97
N ARG A 27 0.57 16.30 -13.82
CA ARG A 27 0.21 15.44 -12.68
C ARG A 27 -1.30 15.34 -12.51
N ARG A 28 -1.82 14.11 -12.56
CA ARG A 28 -3.19 13.76 -12.14
C ARG A 28 -3.24 13.33 -10.68
N HIS A 29 -4.41 13.48 -10.10
CA HIS A 29 -4.78 12.92 -8.81
C HIS A 29 -5.06 11.42 -8.95
N ARG A 30 -4.56 10.59 -8.00
CA ARG A 30 -4.60 9.12 -8.08
C ARG A 30 -5.58 8.46 -7.11
N GLY A 31 -6.42 9.26 -6.47
CA GLY A 31 -7.36 8.80 -5.46
C GLY A 31 -8.52 9.77 -5.32
N GLN A 32 -9.37 9.49 -4.34
CA GLN A 32 -10.51 10.32 -3.97
C GLN A 32 -10.27 10.92 -2.58
N ASP A 33 -10.39 12.23 -2.47
CA ASP A 33 -10.37 12.95 -1.19
C ASP A 33 -11.80 12.94 -0.59
N ILE A 34 -11.89 12.67 0.71
CA ILE A 34 -13.12 12.75 1.51
C ILE A 34 -12.84 13.64 2.73
N SER A 35 -13.74 14.54 3.06
CA SER A 35 -13.63 15.45 4.21
C SER A 35 -14.99 15.68 4.85
N HIS A 36 -15.09 15.44 6.16
CA HIS A 36 -16.27 15.69 6.98
C HIS A 36 -16.06 16.82 8.00
N SER A 37 -14.81 17.20 8.24
CA SER A 37 -14.45 18.23 9.21
C SER A 37 -13.26 19.05 8.72
N SER A 38 -13.27 20.36 9.00
CA SER A 38 -12.10 21.23 8.81
C SER A 38 -11.03 21.04 9.89
N LYS A 39 -11.32 20.29 10.96
CA LYS A 39 -10.42 20.06 12.11
C LYS A 39 -9.77 18.66 12.04
N PRO A 40 -8.45 18.56 11.79
CA PRO A 40 -7.71 17.30 11.82
C PRO A 40 -7.94 16.52 13.11
N GLY A 41 -8.06 15.20 13.01
CA GLY A 41 -8.19 14.29 14.14
C GLY A 41 -9.60 14.14 14.71
N THR A 42 -10.58 14.94 14.27
CA THR A 42 -11.94 14.90 14.84
C THR A 42 -12.83 13.81 14.25
N VAL A 43 -12.55 13.34 13.03
CA VAL A 43 -13.36 12.35 12.33
C VAL A 43 -12.57 11.06 12.18
N ALA A 44 -13.07 9.98 12.79
CA ALA A 44 -12.50 8.65 12.65
C ALA A 44 -12.81 8.06 11.27
N VAL A 45 -11.81 7.46 10.62
CA VAL A 45 -11.96 6.86 9.29
C VAL A 45 -12.09 5.35 9.43
N PRO A 46 -13.25 4.76 9.09
CA PRO A 46 -13.45 3.31 9.03
C PRO A 46 -12.75 2.72 7.80
N ALA A 47 -12.38 1.44 7.86
CA ALA A 47 -11.91 0.70 6.69
C ALA A 47 -13.03 0.53 5.66
N LEU A 48 -12.78 0.92 4.39
CA LEU A 48 -13.71 0.77 3.27
C LEU A 48 -14.09 -0.70 3.02
N HIS A 49 -13.13 -1.60 3.19
CA HIS A 49 -13.26 -3.03 3.00
C HIS A 49 -12.54 -3.80 4.10
N ALA A 50 -12.90 -5.07 4.27
CA ALA A 50 -12.11 -5.99 5.09
C ALA A 50 -10.82 -6.40 4.36
N GLY A 51 -9.70 -6.46 5.09
CA GLY A 51 -8.42 -6.86 4.50
C GLY A 51 -7.26 -6.82 5.49
N ARG A 52 -6.06 -7.12 4.99
CA ARG A 52 -4.82 -7.17 5.78
C ARG A 52 -4.02 -5.88 5.64
N VAL A 53 -3.51 -5.33 6.75
CA VAL A 53 -2.56 -4.21 6.71
C VAL A 53 -1.24 -4.70 6.10
N ILE A 54 -0.82 -4.13 4.97
CA ILE A 54 0.45 -4.50 4.29
C ILE A 54 1.55 -3.45 4.41
N SER A 55 1.18 -2.19 4.67
CA SER A 55 2.14 -1.09 4.77
C SER A 55 1.60 0.04 5.63
N LYS A 56 2.52 0.75 6.28
CA LYS A 56 2.28 2.03 6.97
C LYS A 56 3.35 3.00 6.50
N THR A 57 3.00 4.27 6.36
CA THR A 57 3.95 5.33 6.01
C THR A 57 3.82 6.45 7.03
N VAL A 58 4.96 7.00 7.45
CA VAL A 58 5.05 8.22 8.25
C VAL A 58 5.47 9.39 7.35
N PRO A 59 5.14 10.65 7.69
CA PRO A 59 5.56 11.82 6.92
C PRO A 59 7.08 11.83 6.69
N GLY A 60 7.47 12.25 5.49
CA GLY A 60 8.87 12.37 5.09
C GLY A 60 8.98 13.24 3.83
N PRO A 61 10.16 13.79 3.54
CA PRO A 61 10.33 14.83 2.51
C PRO A 61 10.06 14.35 1.08
N THR A 62 9.97 13.04 0.84
CA THR A 62 9.87 12.44 -0.50
C THR A 62 8.46 11.95 -0.87
N HIS A 63 7.49 11.99 0.04
CA HIS A 63 6.13 11.48 -0.24
C HIS A 63 5.03 12.26 0.48
N GLY A 64 4.17 12.90 -0.31
CA GLY A 64 3.07 13.75 0.15
C GLY A 64 1.88 13.05 0.79
N PHE A 65 1.92 11.74 1.06
CA PHE A 65 0.81 11.03 1.71
C PHE A 65 0.71 11.28 3.23
N GLY A 66 1.72 11.89 3.84
CA GLY A 66 1.77 12.08 5.29
C GLY A 66 1.73 10.73 6.04
N TYR A 67 1.00 10.68 7.16
CA TYR A 67 0.66 9.41 7.78
C TYR A 67 -0.36 8.67 6.93
N SER A 68 -0.01 7.45 6.50
CA SER A 68 -0.91 6.59 5.74
C SER A 68 -0.81 5.12 6.12
N ILE A 69 -1.87 4.38 5.84
CA ILE A 69 -1.98 2.94 5.99
C ILE A 69 -2.46 2.33 4.66
N VAL A 70 -1.97 1.14 4.31
CA VAL A 70 -2.39 0.39 3.13
C VAL A 70 -2.97 -0.95 3.56
N ILE A 71 -4.21 -1.20 3.17
CA ILE A 71 -4.95 -2.43 3.46
C ILE A 71 -5.16 -3.18 2.14
N ARG A 72 -4.66 -4.41 2.08
CA ARG A 72 -4.89 -5.33 0.98
C ARG A 72 -6.20 -6.06 1.19
N SER A 73 -7.14 -5.86 0.28
CA SER A 73 -8.47 -6.47 0.30
C SER A 73 -8.62 -7.40 -0.90
N VAL A 74 -9.42 -8.47 -0.77
CA VAL A 74 -9.81 -9.32 -1.90
C VAL A 74 -11.24 -8.99 -2.28
N LEU A 75 -11.44 -8.50 -3.51
CA LEU A 75 -12.75 -8.20 -4.08
C LEU A 75 -12.92 -9.08 -5.32
N ASP A 76 -13.97 -9.89 -5.35
CA ASP A 76 -14.33 -10.76 -6.49
C ASP A 76 -13.15 -11.63 -6.99
N GLY A 77 -12.38 -12.17 -6.04
CA GLY A 77 -11.21 -13.02 -6.30
C GLY A 77 -9.92 -12.27 -6.69
N MET A 78 -9.94 -10.94 -6.75
CA MET A 78 -8.79 -10.10 -7.10
C MET A 78 -8.24 -9.32 -5.89
N GLU A 79 -6.92 -9.22 -5.76
CA GLU A 79 -6.29 -8.40 -4.73
C GLU A 79 -6.23 -6.91 -5.14
N PHE A 80 -6.60 -6.04 -4.20
CA PHE A 80 -6.48 -4.59 -4.31
C PHE A 80 -5.82 -4.00 -3.07
N ASP A 81 -4.86 -3.11 -3.29
CA ASP A 81 -4.22 -2.31 -2.24
C ASP A 81 -4.97 -0.97 -2.11
N PHE A 82 -5.65 -0.78 -0.98
CA PHE A 82 -6.33 0.47 -0.63
C PHE A 82 -5.44 1.29 0.33
N ARG A 83 -4.94 2.43 -0.14
CA ARG A 83 -4.22 3.41 0.70
C ARG A 83 -5.20 4.39 1.30
N TYR A 84 -5.04 4.69 2.59
CA TYR A 84 -5.71 5.78 3.28
C TYR A 84 -4.65 6.72 3.84
N ALA A 85 -4.68 7.99 3.45
CA ALA A 85 -3.59 8.95 3.66
C ALA A 85 -4.06 10.29 4.29
N HIS A 86 -3.09 11.14 4.61
CA HIS A 86 -3.20 12.43 5.30
C HIS A 86 -3.56 12.38 6.79
N GLY A 87 -3.55 11.20 7.41
CA GLY A 87 -3.89 11.06 8.83
C GLY A 87 -3.08 12.01 9.73
N PRO A 88 -3.64 12.49 10.85
CA PRO A 88 -2.96 13.46 11.72
C PRO A 88 -1.82 12.82 12.52
N TRP A 89 -1.88 11.51 12.73
CA TRP A 89 -0.86 10.68 13.38
C TRP A 89 -0.80 9.29 12.71
N ALA A 90 0.22 8.51 13.06
CA ALA A 90 0.36 7.15 12.56
C ALA A 90 -0.82 6.27 13.01
N SER A 91 -1.35 5.46 12.09
CA SER A 91 -2.36 4.45 12.42
C SER A 91 -1.89 3.56 13.58
N GLN A 92 -2.81 3.21 14.48
CA GLN A 92 -2.54 2.28 15.59
C GLN A 92 -2.47 0.80 15.12
N GLN A 93 -3.03 0.48 13.96
CA GLN A 93 -3.09 -0.90 13.45
C GLN A 93 -1.68 -1.44 13.12
N ALA A 94 -1.41 -2.71 13.33
CA ALA A 94 -0.11 -3.34 13.06
C ALA A 94 0.01 -3.82 11.59
N ILE A 95 1.23 -3.89 11.06
CA ILE A 95 1.46 -4.55 9.75
C ILE A 95 1.21 -6.05 9.93
N GLY A 96 0.45 -6.66 9.02
CA GLY A 96 -0.01 -8.04 9.10
C GLY A 96 -1.29 -8.24 9.93
N GLU A 97 -1.87 -7.18 10.48
CA GLU A 97 -3.17 -7.24 11.17
C GLU A 97 -4.32 -7.43 10.17
N GLU A 98 -5.29 -8.29 10.53
CA GLU A 98 -6.56 -8.39 9.81
C GLU A 98 -7.54 -7.33 10.31
N ILE A 99 -8.10 -6.58 9.36
CA ILE A 99 -9.00 -5.46 9.60
C ILE A 99 -10.37 -5.85 9.03
N PRO A 100 -11.42 -6.01 9.86
CA PRO A 100 -12.78 -6.09 9.35
C PRO A 100 -13.21 -4.72 8.80
N GLN A 101 -14.09 -4.74 7.79
CA GLN A 101 -14.72 -3.54 7.25
C GLN A 101 -15.35 -2.72 8.39
N GLY A 102 -15.26 -1.39 8.31
CA GLY A 102 -15.79 -0.51 9.35
C GLY A 102 -14.88 -0.29 10.56
N LYS A 103 -13.85 -1.10 10.78
CA LYS A 103 -12.88 -0.85 11.87
C LYS A 103 -12.13 0.46 11.64
N ILE A 104 -11.99 1.27 12.68
CA ILE A 104 -11.26 2.55 12.62
C ILE A 104 -9.77 2.29 12.38
N ILE A 105 -9.24 2.88 11.31
CA ILE A 105 -7.87 2.66 10.82
C ILE A 105 -7.03 3.93 10.80
N LEU A 106 -7.63 5.11 10.69
CA LEU A 106 -7.01 6.40 10.94
C LEU A 106 -8.07 7.43 11.39
N HIS A 107 -7.69 8.70 11.44
CA HIS A 107 -8.61 9.83 11.49
C HIS A 107 -8.33 10.73 10.27
N GLU A 108 -9.31 11.54 9.83
CA GLU A 108 -9.07 12.59 8.85
C GLU A 108 -7.99 13.55 9.38
N GLY A 109 -7.12 14.04 8.51
CA GLY A 109 -6.04 14.92 8.91
C GLY A 109 -5.48 15.75 7.78
N ASN A 110 -4.43 16.50 8.12
CA ASN A 110 -3.79 17.46 7.23
C ASN A 110 -2.29 17.16 6.99
N SER A 111 -1.83 15.91 7.21
CA SER A 111 -0.39 15.62 7.08
C SER A 111 0.02 15.35 5.61
N GLY A 112 1.21 15.80 5.24
CA GLY A 112 1.69 15.70 3.86
C GLY A 112 1.13 16.80 2.95
N ALA A 113 0.86 16.45 1.69
CA ALA A 113 0.49 17.39 0.64
C ALA A 113 -1.04 17.51 0.50
N THR A 114 -1.66 18.26 1.40
CA THR A 114 -3.10 18.54 1.43
C THR A 114 -3.37 20.01 1.75
N SER A 115 -4.52 20.52 1.35
CA SER A 115 -4.99 21.89 1.60
C SER A 115 -5.96 22.01 2.78
N GLY A 116 -6.24 20.92 3.49
CA GLY A 116 -7.18 20.89 4.61
C GLY A 116 -7.22 19.53 5.31
N SER A 117 -8.17 19.36 6.23
CA SER A 117 -8.44 18.07 6.87
C SER A 117 -9.22 17.17 5.93
N CYS A 118 -8.66 16.01 5.60
CA CYS A 118 -9.30 14.99 4.76
C CYS A 118 -8.74 13.59 5.04
N VAL A 119 -9.35 12.57 4.45
CA VAL A 119 -8.65 11.34 4.08
C VAL A 119 -8.51 11.29 2.55
N HIS A 120 -7.34 10.91 2.07
CA HIS A 120 -7.12 10.58 0.66
C HIS A 120 -7.10 9.06 0.48
N ILE A 121 -7.89 8.55 -0.46
CA ILE A 121 -8.01 7.11 -0.72
C ILE A 121 -7.49 6.79 -2.12
N GLU A 122 -6.43 5.99 -2.26
CA GLU A 122 -6.01 5.39 -3.55
C GLU A 122 -6.50 3.93 -3.59
N GLN A 123 -7.04 3.47 -4.72
CA GLN A 123 -7.24 2.05 -5.03
C GLN A 123 -6.24 1.62 -6.11
N GLN A 124 -5.49 0.55 -5.86
CA GLN A 124 -4.57 -0.03 -6.83
C GLN A 124 -4.81 -1.53 -6.96
N ARG A 125 -4.93 -2.05 -8.19
CA ARG A 125 -4.93 -3.50 -8.42
C ARG A 125 -3.53 -4.04 -8.18
N VAL A 126 -3.39 -5.13 -7.42
CA VAL A 126 -2.06 -5.71 -7.19
C VAL A 126 -1.47 -6.23 -8.51
N GLY A 127 -0.24 -5.81 -8.82
CA GLY A 127 0.40 -6.07 -10.12
C GLY A 127 -0.16 -5.24 -11.28
N GLY A 128 -1.05 -4.28 -11.01
CA GLY A 128 -1.69 -3.42 -12.01
C GLY A 128 -1.66 -1.93 -11.67
N GLY A 129 -2.45 -1.17 -12.42
CA GLY A 129 -2.58 0.28 -12.28
C GLY A 129 -3.47 0.73 -11.13
N PHE A 130 -3.47 2.04 -10.92
CA PHE A 130 -4.44 2.73 -10.07
C PHE A 130 -5.80 2.78 -10.75
N LEU A 131 -6.86 2.70 -9.96
CA LEU A 131 -8.26 2.74 -10.36
C LEU A 131 -8.96 3.91 -9.66
N ASP A 132 -10.08 4.37 -10.22
CA ASP A 132 -10.95 5.32 -9.54
C ASP A 132 -11.67 4.64 -8.37
N PRO A 133 -11.38 4.99 -7.11
CA PRO A 133 -12.03 4.39 -5.95
C PRO A 133 -13.47 4.86 -5.75
N LEU A 134 -13.96 5.86 -6.50
CA LEU A 134 -15.29 6.44 -6.29
C LEU A 134 -16.42 5.41 -6.51
N GLY A 135 -16.24 4.46 -7.43
CA GLY A 135 -17.18 3.35 -7.63
C GLY A 135 -17.29 2.44 -6.40
N GLU A 136 -16.17 2.14 -5.75
CA GLU A 136 -16.13 1.31 -4.53
C GLU A 136 -16.66 2.08 -3.31
N ILE A 137 -16.28 3.35 -3.15
CA ILE A 137 -16.79 4.25 -2.12
C ILE A 137 -18.32 4.32 -2.19
N ARG A 138 -18.89 4.54 -3.38
CA ARG A 138 -20.35 4.58 -3.59
C ARG A 138 -21.01 3.22 -3.31
N SER A 139 -20.35 2.11 -3.67
CA SER A 139 -20.88 0.77 -3.41
C SER A 139 -20.95 0.48 -1.91
N VAL A 140 -19.93 0.84 -1.15
CA VAL A 140 -19.91 0.69 0.32
C VAL A 140 -20.90 1.64 0.98
N ALA A 141 -21.02 2.90 0.51
CA ALA A 141 -22.04 3.83 0.96
C ALA A 141 -23.47 3.30 0.77
N ALA A 142 -23.73 2.61 -0.35
CA ALA A 142 -24.99 1.94 -0.64
C ALA A 142 -25.22 0.64 0.16
N GLY A 143 -24.34 0.29 1.11
CA GLY A 143 -24.48 -0.87 1.99
C GLY A 143 -23.74 -2.12 1.53
N ARG A 144 -22.81 -2.05 0.55
CA ARG A 144 -21.98 -3.20 0.17
C ARG A 144 -21.05 -3.60 1.32
N LEU A 145 -21.48 -4.60 2.07
CA LEU A 145 -20.62 -5.28 3.03
C LEU A 145 -19.69 -6.24 2.28
N THR A 146 -18.38 -6.08 2.44
CA THR A 146 -17.43 -7.10 1.99
C THR A 146 -17.49 -8.28 2.92
N ALA A 147 -17.38 -9.50 2.38
CA ALA A 147 -17.07 -10.67 3.17
C ALA A 147 -15.86 -10.39 4.09
N PRO A 148 -15.82 -10.91 5.33
CA PRO A 148 -14.67 -10.73 6.20
C PRO A 148 -13.41 -11.21 5.47
N ALA A 149 -12.29 -10.51 5.70
CA ALA A 149 -11.00 -10.89 5.13
C ALA A 149 -10.78 -12.39 5.37
N PRO A 150 -10.37 -13.18 4.35
CA PRO A 150 -10.18 -14.60 4.52
C PRO A 150 -9.21 -14.79 5.68
N LYS A 151 -9.66 -15.47 6.74
CA LYS A 151 -8.85 -15.77 7.92
C LYS A 151 -7.50 -16.26 7.40
N PRO A 152 -6.36 -15.66 7.82
CA PRO A 152 -5.07 -16.02 7.27
C PRO A 152 -4.94 -17.54 7.36
N ALA A 153 -4.71 -18.17 6.20
CA ALA A 153 -4.33 -19.57 6.18
C ALA A 153 -3.20 -19.72 7.21
N PRO A 154 -3.29 -20.69 8.13
CA PRO A 154 -2.31 -20.80 9.20
C PRO A 154 -0.92 -20.77 8.58
N THR A 155 -0.03 -19.91 9.12
CA THR A 155 1.36 -19.88 8.71
C THR A 155 1.83 -21.32 8.62
N PRO A 156 2.29 -21.81 7.45
CA PRO A 156 2.74 -23.18 7.35
C PRO A 156 3.75 -23.43 8.45
N ALA A 157 3.54 -24.48 9.25
CA ALA A 157 4.57 -24.97 10.15
C ALA A 157 5.87 -25.10 9.34
N PRO A 158 7.04 -24.80 9.92
CA PRO A 158 8.30 -24.76 9.17
C PRO A 158 8.48 -26.08 8.42
N ALA A 159 8.31 -26.02 7.09
CA ALA A 159 8.38 -27.20 6.26
C ALA A 159 9.79 -27.80 6.39
N PRO A 160 9.94 -29.14 6.42
CA PRO A 160 11.26 -29.75 6.38
C PRO A 160 11.98 -29.24 5.12
N ALA A 161 13.22 -28.80 5.27
CA ALA A 161 13.96 -28.05 4.26
C ALA A 161 13.94 -28.77 2.90
N PRO A 162 13.25 -28.23 1.86
CA PRO A 162 13.20 -28.86 0.55
C PRO A 162 14.26 -28.28 -0.40
N ALA A 163 14.46 -29.00 -1.51
CA ALA A 163 15.47 -28.77 -2.54
C ALA A 163 15.62 -27.31 -3.03
N ALA A 164 16.83 -26.97 -3.50
CA ALA A 164 17.32 -25.64 -3.86
C ALA A 164 16.29 -24.72 -4.55
N VAL A 165 15.62 -23.89 -3.74
CA VAL A 165 14.61 -22.96 -4.21
C VAL A 165 15.28 -21.75 -4.87
N ARG A 166 14.92 -21.43 -6.13
CA ARG A 166 15.51 -20.33 -6.90
C ARG A 166 15.44 -19.01 -6.12
N SER A 167 16.59 -18.55 -5.66
CA SER A 167 16.75 -17.36 -4.82
C SER A 167 18.15 -16.77 -5.01
N VAL A 168 18.32 -15.48 -4.71
CA VAL A 168 19.64 -14.83 -4.63
C VAL A 168 19.73 -13.95 -3.38
N ARG A 169 20.92 -13.90 -2.77
CA ARG A 169 21.24 -13.20 -1.53
C ARG A 169 22.66 -12.61 -1.59
N LYS A 170 23.03 -11.83 -0.58
CA LYS A 170 24.35 -11.20 -0.48
C LYS A 170 25.50 -12.20 -0.66
N GLY A 171 26.40 -11.92 -1.61
CA GLY A 171 27.50 -12.78 -2.01
C GLY A 171 27.27 -13.56 -3.31
N ASP A 172 26.01 -13.79 -3.70
CA ASP A 172 25.69 -14.51 -4.94
C ASP A 172 26.02 -13.67 -6.19
N LYS A 173 26.22 -14.36 -7.33
CA LYS A 173 26.49 -13.73 -8.63
C LYS A 173 25.66 -14.36 -9.76
N GLY A 174 25.46 -13.62 -10.85
CA GLY A 174 24.92 -14.12 -12.12
C GLY A 174 23.59 -13.51 -12.56
N ALA A 175 23.01 -14.04 -13.64
CA ALA A 175 21.91 -13.42 -14.37
C ALA A 175 20.66 -13.10 -13.53
N LEU A 176 20.33 -13.91 -12.52
CA LEU A 176 19.20 -13.64 -11.62
C LEU A 176 19.48 -12.43 -10.69
N VAL A 177 20.73 -12.23 -10.28
CA VAL A 177 21.14 -11.01 -9.56
C VAL A 177 21.01 -9.79 -10.48
N SER A 178 21.48 -9.88 -11.72
CA SER A 178 21.33 -8.82 -12.72
C SER A 178 19.86 -8.47 -12.96
N ALA A 179 18.97 -9.48 -13.04
CA ALA A 179 17.54 -9.28 -13.21
C ALA A 179 16.90 -8.56 -12.01
N VAL A 180 17.25 -8.96 -10.77
CA VAL A 180 16.83 -8.28 -9.53
C VAL A 180 17.33 -6.84 -9.48
N GLN A 181 18.61 -6.61 -9.78
CA GLN A 181 19.21 -5.27 -9.81
C GLN A 181 18.57 -4.36 -10.86
N ALA A 182 18.40 -4.86 -12.09
CA ALA A 182 17.77 -4.11 -13.18
C ALA A 182 16.32 -3.74 -12.83
N ARG A 183 15.56 -4.69 -12.28
CA ARG A 183 14.18 -4.47 -11.85
C ARG A 183 14.09 -3.45 -10.71
N LEU A 184 14.92 -3.59 -9.68
CA LEU A 184 14.99 -2.65 -8.57
C LEU A 184 15.34 -1.23 -9.06
N LYS A 185 16.39 -1.11 -9.87
CA LYS A 185 16.87 0.16 -10.42
C LYS A 185 15.82 0.87 -11.27
N ARG A 186 15.11 0.12 -12.12
CA ARG A 186 14.10 0.64 -13.06
C ARG A 186 12.81 1.05 -12.36
N ASP A 187 12.25 0.17 -11.53
CA ASP A 187 10.90 0.35 -10.98
C ASP A 187 10.91 1.06 -9.61
N TYR A 188 12.05 1.08 -8.92
CA TYR A 188 12.17 1.63 -7.56
C TYR A 188 13.36 2.62 -7.41
N PRO A 189 13.49 3.63 -8.31
CA PRO A 189 14.65 4.53 -8.36
C PRO A 189 14.86 5.35 -7.08
N LEU A 190 13.82 5.54 -6.25
CA LEU A 190 13.89 6.25 -4.97
C LEU A 190 14.96 5.72 -4.00
N TYR A 191 15.27 4.42 -4.06
CA TYR A 191 16.30 3.78 -3.23
C TYR A 191 17.25 2.86 -4.01
N ALA A 192 16.96 2.57 -5.29
CA ALA A 192 17.79 1.71 -6.13
C ALA A 192 18.36 2.40 -7.40
N SER A 193 18.14 3.70 -7.63
CA SER A 193 18.67 4.41 -8.82
C SER A 193 20.20 4.33 -8.95
N ARG A 194 20.92 4.37 -7.82
CA ARG A 194 22.40 4.26 -7.76
C ARG A 194 22.91 2.81 -7.76
N LEU A 195 22.03 1.82 -7.93
CA LEU A 195 22.43 0.43 -8.02
C LEU A 195 23.13 0.18 -9.37
N VAL A 196 24.20 -0.60 -9.36
CA VAL A 196 24.84 -1.08 -10.58
C VAL A 196 24.18 -2.41 -10.95
N VAL A 197 24.06 -2.69 -12.26
CA VAL A 197 23.56 -3.98 -12.76
C VAL A 197 24.78 -4.79 -13.21
N ASP A 198 25.61 -5.14 -12.23
CA ASP A 198 26.87 -5.88 -12.40
C ASP A 198 26.66 -7.40 -12.28
N GLY A 199 25.49 -7.85 -11.81
CA GLY A 199 25.23 -9.24 -11.50
C GLY A 199 25.90 -9.71 -10.21
N GLU A 200 26.37 -8.80 -9.35
CA GLU A 200 26.96 -9.13 -8.04
C GLU A 200 26.07 -8.66 -6.88
N PHE A 201 25.71 -9.57 -5.98
CA PHE A 201 24.84 -9.24 -4.85
C PHE A 201 25.68 -8.63 -3.72
N GLY A 202 26.19 -7.42 -3.95
CA GLY A 202 26.94 -6.64 -2.97
C GLY A 202 26.06 -6.00 -1.90
N SER A 203 26.69 -5.23 -1.00
CA SER A 203 26.00 -4.50 0.09
C SER A 203 24.93 -3.53 -0.38
N LYS A 204 25.13 -2.88 -1.54
CA LYS A 204 24.13 -2.00 -2.17
C LYS A 204 22.89 -2.78 -2.64
N THR A 205 23.08 -3.99 -3.16
CA THR A 205 21.99 -4.90 -3.59
C THR A 205 21.21 -5.40 -2.37
N ASP A 206 21.89 -5.79 -1.28
CA ASP A 206 21.26 -6.17 -0.01
C ASP A 206 20.42 -5.02 0.59
N ALA A 207 20.98 -3.81 0.67
CA ALA A 207 20.25 -2.64 1.15
C ALA A 207 19.00 -2.35 0.29
N ALA A 208 19.11 -2.42 -1.04
CA ALA A 208 17.98 -2.21 -1.95
C ALA A 208 16.92 -3.32 -1.86
N VAL A 209 17.31 -4.59 -1.70
CA VAL A 209 16.39 -5.71 -1.50
C VAL A 209 15.67 -5.61 -0.15
N ARG A 210 16.39 -5.29 0.94
CA ARG A 210 15.76 -5.06 2.26
C ARG A 210 14.79 -3.90 2.24
N GLU A 211 15.15 -2.80 1.58
CA GLU A 211 14.27 -1.64 1.48
C GLU A 211 13.03 -1.92 0.61
N PHE A 212 13.19 -2.68 -0.47
CA PHE A 212 12.08 -3.22 -1.24
C PHE A 212 11.18 -4.12 -0.39
N GLN A 213 11.74 -5.10 0.34
CA GLN A 213 10.99 -6.00 1.22
C GLN A 213 10.19 -5.21 2.25
N ARG A 214 10.82 -4.25 2.94
CA ARG A 214 10.20 -3.37 3.93
C ARG A 214 9.01 -2.60 3.34
N ARG A 215 9.16 -2.06 2.12
CA ARG A 215 8.11 -1.30 1.41
C ARG A 215 7.02 -2.19 0.80
N ALA A 216 7.34 -3.45 0.51
CA ALA A 216 6.44 -4.44 -0.07
C ALA A 216 5.71 -5.31 0.97
N GLY A 217 5.94 -5.11 2.28
CA GLY A 217 5.34 -5.90 3.34
C GLY A 217 5.88 -7.34 3.44
N LEU A 218 7.09 -7.57 2.91
CA LEU A 218 7.77 -8.88 2.95
C LEU A 218 8.70 -8.98 4.17
N THR A 219 9.07 -10.20 4.54
CA THR A 219 10.16 -10.44 5.50
C THR A 219 11.43 -9.72 5.05
N VAL A 220 12.04 -8.92 5.93
CA VAL A 220 13.22 -8.09 5.61
C VAL A 220 14.52 -8.87 5.85
N ASP A 221 14.63 -10.03 5.20
CA ASP A 221 15.76 -10.96 5.34
C ASP A 221 16.95 -10.64 4.41
N GLY A 222 16.75 -9.80 3.38
CA GLY A 222 17.74 -9.47 2.35
C GLY A 222 17.90 -10.55 1.27
N ILE A 223 17.03 -11.56 1.25
CA ILE A 223 17.04 -12.66 0.30
C ILE A 223 15.95 -12.42 -0.75
N ALA A 224 16.36 -12.32 -2.02
CA ALA A 224 15.45 -12.34 -3.15
C ALA A 224 14.97 -13.78 -3.43
N GLY A 225 14.21 -14.36 -2.50
CA GLY A 225 13.52 -15.64 -2.65
C GLY A 225 12.20 -15.52 -3.44
N PRO A 226 11.46 -16.63 -3.65
CA PRO A 226 10.31 -16.66 -4.56
C PRO A 226 9.26 -15.57 -4.34
N LYS A 227 8.93 -15.23 -3.08
CA LYS A 227 7.99 -14.14 -2.77
C LYS A 227 8.52 -12.77 -3.20
N THR A 228 9.80 -12.51 -2.98
CA THR A 228 10.50 -11.28 -3.40
C THR A 228 10.59 -11.21 -4.92
N LEU A 229 10.96 -12.31 -5.59
CA LEU A 229 11.05 -12.40 -7.05
C LEU A 229 9.68 -12.22 -7.73
N ALA A 230 8.64 -12.91 -7.24
CA ALA A 230 7.27 -12.73 -7.72
C ALA A 230 6.77 -11.29 -7.54
N ARG A 231 7.08 -10.64 -6.41
CA ARG A 231 6.72 -9.24 -6.15
C ARG A 231 7.51 -8.24 -6.99
N LEU A 232 8.67 -8.65 -7.51
CA LEU A 232 9.47 -7.98 -8.53
C LEU A 232 9.03 -8.33 -9.97
N GLY A 233 8.17 -9.34 -10.16
CA GLY A 233 7.77 -9.87 -11.46
C GLY A 233 8.90 -10.59 -12.21
N LEU A 234 9.61 -11.49 -11.52
CA LEU A 234 10.78 -12.24 -12.01
C LEU A 234 10.68 -13.76 -11.79
#